data_AF-A0A8T4T0P6-F1
#
_entry.id   AF-A0A8T4T0P6-F1
#
_cell.length_a   1.000
_cell.length_b   1.000
_cell.length_c   1.000
_cell.angle_alpha   90.00
_cell.angle_beta   90.00
_cell.angle_gamma   90.00
#
_symmetry.space_group_name_H-M   'P 1'
#
loop_
_entity.id
_entity.type
_entity.pdbx_description
1 polymer ?
#
loop_
_entity_poly.entity_id
_entity_poly.type
_entity_poly.pdbx_seq_one_letter_code
_entity_poly.pdbx_strand_id
1 'polypeptide(L)' 'MSKKDSLSQNFVKFTCPSCLKSEIKRTAHEREIGSKYECKQCGFTGPN' A
#
# COMPACT_ATOMS: atom_id res chain seq x y z
N MET A 1 -5.49 3.64 24.47
CA MET A 1 -5.82 3.19 23.10
C MET A 1 -4.59 3.40 22.23
N SER A 2 -4.29 2.41 21.40
CA SER A 2 -2.98 2.08 20.85
C SER A 2 -2.37 3.09 19.85
N LYS A 3 -1.08 3.41 20.09
CA LYS A 3 0.03 3.77 19.15
C LYS A 3 -0.22 4.95 18.19
N LYS A 4 0.42 6.11 18.42
CA LYS A 4 1.71 6.58 17.79
C LYS A 4 1.62 6.52 16.25
N ASP A 5 1.73 7.59 15.46
CA ASP A 5 2.60 8.75 15.59
C ASP A 5 2.16 9.83 14.57
N SER A 6 2.16 11.10 14.98
CA SER A 6 1.97 12.27 14.15
C SER A 6 3.26 12.60 13.39
N LEU A 7 3.59 11.83 12.37
CA LEU A 7 4.60 12.17 11.37
C LEU A 7 3.88 12.22 10.03
N SER A 8 4.19 13.21 9.20
CA SER A 8 3.65 13.36 7.83
C SER A 8 4.02 12.11 6.99
N GLN A 9 3.23 11.05 7.10
CA GLN A 9 3.52 9.76 6.48
C GLN A 9 3.38 9.96 4.97
N ASN A 10 4.49 9.96 4.23
CA ASN A 10 4.51 9.99 2.77
C ASN A 10 4.02 8.65 2.20
N PHE A 11 2.72 8.39 2.38
CA PHE A 11 2.04 7.26 1.77
C PHE A 11 1.49 7.67 0.41
N VAL A 12 1.63 6.77 -0.56
CA VAL A 12 0.98 6.88 -1.86
C VAL A 12 -0.25 5.98 -1.86
N LYS A 13 -1.31 6.47 -2.48
CA LYS A 13 -2.55 5.73 -2.71
C LYS A 13 -2.75 5.62 -4.20
N PHE A 14 -3.02 4.41 -4.67
CA PHE A 14 -3.33 4.17 -6.08
C PHE A 14 -4.31 3.02 -6.19
N THR A 15 -5.09 3.03 -7.25
CA THR A 15 -6.05 1.96 -7.54
C THR A 15 -5.31 0.72 -8.01
N CYS A 16 -5.75 -0.47 -7.57
CA CYS A 16 -5.19 -1.74 -8.03
C CYS A 16 -5.20 -1.82 -9.56
N PRO A 17 -4.04 -2.01 -10.23
CA PRO A 17 -3.96 -2.03 -11.69
C PRO A 17 -4.64 -3.25 -12.32
N SER A 18 -4.88 -4.31 -11.53
CA SER A 18 -5.48 -5.55 -12.03
C SER A 18 -7.01 -5.51 -12.05
N CYS A 19 -7.65 -5.04 -10.97
CA CYS A 19 -9.11 -5.06 -10.87
C CYS A 19 -9.77 -3.68 -10.82
N LEU A 20 -9.00 -2.61 -10.60
CA LEU A 20 -9.48 -1.23 -10.52
C LEU A 20 -10.56 -0.93 -9.46
N LYS A 21 -10.91 -1.88 -8.58
CA LYS A 21 -11.97 -1.68 -7.56
C LYS A 21 -11.47 -1.65 -6.12
N SER A 22 -10.16 -1.66 -5.86
CA SER A 22 -9.60 -1.46 -4.52
C SER A 22 -8.47 -0.44 -4.54
N GLU A 23 -8.42 0.41 -3.52
CA GLU A 23 -7.31 1.33 -3.28
C GLU A 23 -6.20 0.61 -2.52
N ILE A 24 -4.98 0.74 -3.03
CA ILE A 24 -3.76 0.21 -2.42
C ILE A 24 -3.01 1.39 -1.82
N LYS A 25 -2.74 1.31 -0.52
CA LYS A 25 -1.96 2.31 0.22
C LYS A 25 -0.57 1.72 0.49
N ARG A 26 0.47 2.41 0.03
CA ARG A 26 1.87 2.03 0.31
C ARG A 26 2.59 3.19 0.98
N THR A 27 3.27 2.91 2.08
CA THR A 27 4.13 3.87 2.77
C THR A 27 5.45 4.06 2.02
N ALA A 28 6.19 5.13 2.34
CA ALA A 28 7.53 5.35 1.79
C ALA A 28 8.47 4.19 2.14
N HIS A 29 8.40 3.68 3.37
CA HIS A 29 9.22 2.57 3.82
C HIS A 29 8.95 1.28 3.01
N GLU A 30 7.69 0.94 2.75
CA GLU A 30 7.34 -0.24 1.94
C GLU A 30 7.84 -0.14 0.49
N ARG A 31 7.88 1.07 -0.06
CA ARG A 31 8.46 1.34 -1.39
C ARG A 31 9.98 1.24 -1.38
N GLU A 32 10.62 1.69 -0.31
CA GLU A 32 12.08 1.61 -0.14
C GLU A 32 12.57 0.17 -0.01
N ILE A 33 11.90 -0.65 0.80
CA ILE A 33 12.35 -2.03 1.07
C ILE A 33 11.91 -3.06 0.04
N GLY A 34 11.17 -2.69 -1.02
CA GLY A 34 10.75 -3.71 -1.99
C GLY A 34 9.48 -4.47 -1.63
N SER A 35 8.69 -4.03 -0.65
CA SER A 35 7.65 -4.89 -0.07
C SER A 35 6.52 -5.17 -1.05
N LYS A 36 6.23 -6.45 -1.29
CA LYS A 36 5.12 -6.86 -2.15
C LYS A 36 3.81 -6.40 -1.53
N TYR A 37 2.88 -5.98 -2.37
CA TYR A 37 1.54 -5.61 -1.95
C TYR A 37 0.50 -6.53 -2.57
N GLU A 38 -0.51 -6.87 -1.79
CA GLU A 38 -1.60 -7.75 -2.21
C GLU A 38 -2.91 -6.97 -2.26
N CYS A 39 -3.58 -7.03 -3.41
CA CYS A 39 -4.94 -6.53 -3.55
C CYS A 39 -5.92 -7.51 -2.90
N LYS A 40 -6.63 -7.04 -1.86
CA LYS A 40 -7.61 -7.84 -1.11
C LYS A 40 -8.85 -8.29 -1.88
N GLN A 41 -9.05 -7.79 -3.10
CA GLN A 41 -10.26 -8.07 -3.87
C GLN A 41 -10.04 -9.00 -5.05
N CYS A 42 -8.87 -8.94 -5.70
CA CYS A 42 -8.53 -9.84 -6.81
C CYS A 42 -7.35 -10.75 -6.53
N GLY A 43 -6.70 -10.62 -5.36
CA GLY A 43 -5.52 -11.41 -4.99
C GLY A 43 -4.25 -11.00 -5.75
N PHE A 44 -4.30 -9.93 -6.55
CA PHE A 44 -3.13 -9.46 -7.31
C PHE A 44 -1.99 -9.09 -6.35
N THR A 45 -0.85 -9.75 -6.51
CA THR A 45 0.38 -9.42 -5.78
C THR A 45 1.31 -8.66 -6.71
N GLY A 46 1.49 -7.37 -6.45
CA GLY A 46 2.39 -6.52 -7.22
C GLY A 46 3.84 -6.68 -6.78
N PRO A 47 4.81 -6.75 -7.72
CA PRO A 47 6.19 -6.41 -7.41
C PRO A 47 6.29 -4.91 -7.04
N ASN A 48 7.33 -4.55 -6.30
CA ASN A 48 7.53 -3.21 -5.71
C ASN A 48 7.23 -2.05 -6.67
#